data_AF-A0A395I405-F1
#
_entry.id   AF-A0A395I405-F1
#
_cell.length_a   1.000
_cell.length_b   1.000
_cell.length_c   1.000
_cell.angle_alpha   90.00
_cell.angle_beta   90.00
_cell.angle_gamma   90.00
#
_symmetry.space_group_name_H-M   'P 1'
#
loop_
_entity.id
_entity.type
_entity.pdbx_description
1 polymer ?
#
loop_
_entity_poly.entity_id
_entity_poly.type
_entity_poly.pdbx_seq_one_letter_code
_entity_poly.pdbx_strand_id
1 'polypeptide(L)' 'RDWEGFNNDPYLAGVLIGQSVRGLQESVIFCVKHIVGNEQEANRHFPTLPGAHNQSLFSNIDDHTMHELYLWPFYDAV' A
#
# COMPACT_ATOMS: atom_id res chain seq x y z
N ARG A 1 -2.51 -4.14 7.89
CA ARG A 1 -2.74 -5.49 7.32
C ARG A 1 -1.40 -6.11 6.98
N ASP A 2 -0.50 -6.13 7.95
CA ASP A 2 0.93 -6.05 7.64
C ASP A 2 1.45 -7.42 7.17
N TRP A 3 0.83 -8.48 7.69
CA TRP A 3 1.10 -9.86 7.31
C TRP A 3 0.78 -10.19 5.84
N GLU A 4 -0.02 -9.37 5.14
CA GLU A 4 -0.29 -9.57 3.70
C GLU A 4 0.85 -9.03 2.81
N GLY A 5 1.68 -8.13 3.36
CA GLY A 5 2.86 -7.60 2.70
C GLY A 5 4.13 -8.40 3.00
N PHE A 6 5.28 -7.87 2.58
CA PHE A 6 6.56 -8.52 2.80
C PHE A 6 7.27 -8.03 4.06
N ASN A 7 7.48 -6.72 4.19
CA ASN A 7 8.25 -6.11 5.29
C ASN A 7 7.92 -4.61 5.42
N ASN A 8 8.33 -3.99 6.53
CA ASN A 8 8.24 -2.53 6.74
C ASN A 8 9.46 -1.75 6.21
N ASP A 9 10.53 -2.45 5.84
CA ASP A 9 11.67 -1.86 5.13
C ASP A 9 11.35 -1.66 3.63
N PRO A 10 11.44 -0.43 3.10
CA PRO A 10 11.03 -0.12 1.72
C PRO A 10 11.90 -0.83 0.68
N TYR A 11 13.20 -1.01 0.96
CA TYR A 11 14.13 -1.66 0.03
C TYR A 11 13.83 -3.15 -0.09
N LEU A 12 13.71 -3.87 1.02
CA LEU A 12 13.38 -5.29 1.04
C LEU A 12 12.00 -5.55 0.45
N ALA A 13 11.01 -4.71 0.78
CA ALA A 13 9.68 -4.81 0.21
C ALA A 13 9.70 -4.60 -1.32
N GLY A 14 10.44 -3.60 -1.82
CA GLY A 14 10.59 -3.33 -3.25
C GLY A 14 11.18 -4.49 -4.03
N VAL A 15 12.31 -5.05 -3.56
CA VAL A 15 12.95 -6.22 -4.20
C VAL A 15 11.99 -7.40 -4.30
N LEU A 16 11.26 -7.71 -3.23
CA LEU A 16 10.33 -8.84 -3.19
C LEU A 16 9.09 -8.62 -4.06
N ILE A 17 8.54 -7.40 -4.09
CA ILE A 17 7.44 -7.04 -4.99
C ILE A 17 7.89 -7.16 -6.45
N GLY A 18 9.04 -6.60 -6.83
CA GLY A 18 9.52 -6.65 -8.21
C GLY A 18 9.77 -8.08 -8.72
N GLN A 19 10.19 -9.01 -7.86
CA GLN A 19 10.30 -10.43 -8.23
C GLN A 19 8.92 -11.10 -8.35
N SER A 20 7.99 -10.77 -7.44
CA SER A 20 6.63 -11.32 -7.44
C SER A 20 5.84 -10.90 -8.67
N VAL A 21 5.93 -9.61 -9.04
CA VAL A 21 5.35 -9.03 -10.26
C VAL A 21 5.85 -9.79 -11.48
N ARG A 22 7.18 -9.93 -11.64
CA ARG A 22 7.79 -10.64 -12.77
C ARG A 22 7.32 -12.09 -12.86
N GLY A 23 7.37 -12.84 -11.75
CA GLY A 23 6.98 -14.25 -11.76
C GLY A 23 5.49 -14.47 -12.02
N LEU A 24 4.61 -13.66 -11.42
CA LEU A 24 3.17 -13.82 -11.62
C LEU A 24 2.73 -13.40 -13.02
N GLN A 25 3.36 -12.37 -13.59
CA GLN A 25 3.05 -11.89 -14.95
C GLN A 25 3.46 -12.84 -16.08
N GLU A 26 4.21 -13.90 -15.79
CA GLU A 26 4.43 -14.99 -16.75
C GLU A 26 3.14 -15.75 -17.05
N SER A 27 2.15 -15.73 -16.14
CA SER A 27 0.92 -16.53 -16.25
C SER A 27 -0.36 -15.72 -16.12
N VAL A 28 -0.37 -14.64 -15.32
CA VAL A 28 -1.58 -13.88 -14.98
C VAL A 28 -1.30 -12.39 -14.83
N ILE A 29 -2.33 -11.56 -14.99
CA ILE A 29 -2.22 -10.13 -14.66
C ILE A 29 -2.07 -9.99 -13.14
N PHE A 30 -0.99 -9.35 -12.69
CA PHE A 30 -0.75 -9.06 -11.29
C PHE A 30 -1.22 -7.64 -10.92
N CYS A 31 -1.71 -7.47 -9.70
CA CYS A 31 -2.20 -6.19 -9.18
C CYS A 31 -1.49 -5.85 -7.87
N VAL A 32 -0.62 -4.85 -7.92
CA VAL A 32 0.10 -4.32 -6.76
C VAL A 32 -0.85 -3.44 -5.95
N LYS A 33 -0.94 -3.66 -4.64
CA LYS A 33 -1.91 -2.97 -3.76
C LYS A 33 -1.35 -2.81 -2.35
N HIS A 34 -1.81 -1.84 -1.56
CA HIS A 34 -2.79 -0.79 -1.90
C HIS A 34 -2.03 0.53 -2.01
N ILE A 35 -2.10 1.19 -3.16
CA ILE A 35 -1.47 2.50 -3.38
C ILE A 35 -2.42 3.61 -2.88
N VAL A 36 -2.08 4.45 -1.90
CA VAL A 36 -0.97 4.43 -0.93
C VAL A 36 -1.47 4.92 0.44
N GLY A 37 -0.73 4.69 1.52
CA GLY A 37 -1.04 5.24 2.86
C GLY A 37 -2.17 4.54 3.61
N ASN A 38 -2.48 3.29 3.26
CA ASN A 38 -3.52 2.47 3.90
C ASN A 38 -2.93 1.63 5.05
N GLU A 39 -2.37 2.31 6.06
CA GLU A 39 -1.58 1.67 7.13
C GLU A 39 -2.41 1.18 8.33
N GLN A 40 -3.70 1.49 8.38
CA GLN A 40 -4.57 1.05 9.47
C GLN A 40 -5.96 0.63 8.98
N GLU A 41 -6.51 -0.42 9.62
CA GLU A 41 -7.87 -0.89 9.30
C GLU A 41 -8.96 -0.04 9.94
N ALA A 42 -8.67 0.53 11.11
CA ALA A 42 -9.63 1.35 11.83
C ALA A 42 -9.99 2.58 11.00
N ASN A 43 -11.28 2.73 10.70
CA ASN A 43 -11.85 3.80 9.89
C ASN A 43 -11.35 3.86 8.44
N ARG A 44 -10.87 2.74 7.86
CA ARG A 44 -10.52 2.68 6.43
C ARG A 44 -11.71 2.95 5.51
N HIS A 45 -12.91 2.57 5.95
CA HIS A 45 -14.16 2.92 5.29
C HIS A 45 -14.90 3.95 6.13
N PHE A 46 -15.74 4.75 5.46
CA PHE A 46 -16.63 5.66 6.15
C PHE A 46 -17.54 4.88 7.12
N PRO A 47 -17.79 5.41 8.32
CA PRO A 47 -18.71 4.80 9.27
C PRO A 47 -20.14 4.80 8.70
N THR A 48 -20.82 3.66 8.76
CA THR A 48 -22.22 3.51 8.30
C THR A 48 -23.25 3.88 9.38
N LEU A 49 -22.82 4.56 10.45
CA LEU A 49 -23.68 4.91 11.57
C LEU A 49 -24.51 6.17 11.24
N PRO A 50 -25.79 6.25 11.65
CA PRO A 50 -26.61 7.45 11.47
C PRO A 50 -25.95 8.68 12.10
N GLY A 51 -25.76 9.74 11.32
CA GLY A 51 -25.13 10.99 11.77
C GLY A 51 -23.60 10.99 11.76
N ALA A 52 -22.96 9.90 11.33
CA ALA A 52 -21.50 9.86 11.20
C ALA A 52 -21.01 10.59 9.93
N HIS A 53 -19.81 11.14 9.99
CA HIS A 53 -19.17 11.76 8.83
C HIS A 53 -18.90 10.70 7.75
N ASN A 54 -19.33 10.96 6.50
CA ASN A 54 -19.18 10.04 5.37
C ASN A 54 -17.76 10.09 4.78
N GLN A 55 -16.74 9.93 5.61
CA GLN A 55 -15.33 10.02 5.22
C GLN A 55 -14.54 8.87 5.85
N SER A 56 -13.67 8.27 5.05
CA SER A 56 -12.60 7.40 5.53
C SER A 56 -11.53 8.22 6.26
N LEU A 57 -10.65 7.54 6.99
CA LEU A 57 -9.46 8.18 7.57
C LEU A 57 -8.62 8.88 6.49
N PHE A 58 -7.94 9.95 6.89
CA PHE A 58 -7.03 10.69 6.03
C PHE A 58 -5.57 10.48 6.47
N SER A 59 -4.74 9.98 5.57
CA SER A 59 -3.31 9.78 5.80
C SER A 59 -2.54 11.02 5.37
N ASN A 60 -2.15 11.85 6.34
CA ASN A 60 -1.31 13.03 6.12
C ASN A 60 0.16 12.61 6.07
N ILE A 61 0.75 12.58 4.87
CA ILE A 61 2.14 12.15 4.64
C ILE A 61 2.86 13.28 3.90
N ASP A 62 4.04 13.68 4.38
CA ASP A 62 4.86 14.68 3.70
C ASP A 62 5.55 14.10 2.45
N ASP A 63 6.00 14.97 1.55
CA ASP A 63 6.54 14.59 0.25
C ASP A 63 7.80 13.70 0.34
N HIS A 64 8.68 14.00 1.30
CA HIS A 64 9.91 13.23 1.49
C HIS A 64 9.61 11.83 1.98
N THR A 65 8.77 11.70 3.02
CA THR A 65 8.33 10.40 3.52
C THR A 65 7.55 9.61 2.45
N MET A 66 6.77 10.28 1.61
CA MET A 66 6.05 9.63 0.51
C MET A 66 7.03 8.96 -0.47
N HIS A 67 8.08 9.67 -0.89
CA HIS A 67 9.02 9.18 -1.91
C HIS A 67 10.05 8.20 -1.35
N GLU A 68 10.52 8.40 -0.12
CA GLU A 68 11.59 7.59 0.46
C GLU A 68 11.11 6.33 1.20
N LEU A 69 9.83 6.26 1.56
CA LEU A 69 9.27 5.12 2.29
C LEU A 69 8.10 4.48 1.55
N TYR A 70 7.01 5.22 1.33
CA TYR A 70 5.74 4.61 0.90
C TYR A 70 5.68 4.28 -0.60
N LEU A 71 6.26 5.11 -1.47
CA LEU A 71 6.27 4.88 -2.92
C LEU A 71 7.41 4.00 -3.39
N TRP A 72 8.48 3.86 -2.60
CA TRP A 72 9.66 3.08 -2.98
C TRP A 72 9.30 1.68 -3.50
N PRO A 73 8.47 0.87 -2.80
CA PRO A 73 8.18 -0.48 -3.28
C PRO A 73 7.30 -0.50 -4.54
N PHE A 74 6.57 0.60 -4.82
CA PHE A 74 5.80 0.74 -6.05
C PHE A 74 6.66 1.15 -7.24
N TYR A 75 7.79 1.84 -7.02
CA TYR A 75 8.76 2.12 -8.09
C TYR A 75 9.41 0.83 -8.59
N ASP A 76 9.76 -0.09 -7.69
CA ASP A 76 10.32 -1.40 -8.06
C ASP A 76 9.29 -2.34 -8.72
N ALA A 77 8.01 -1.99 -8.64
CA ALA A 77 6.91 -2.80 -9.17
C ALA A 77 6.54 -2.46 -10.63
N VAL A 78 7.03 -1.34 -11.16
CA VAL A 78 6.78 -0.84 -12.53
C VAL A 78 7.91 -1.25 -13.46
#